data_AF-A0A3A8MBL1-F1
#
_entry.id   AF-A0A3A8MBL1-F1
#
_cell.length_a   1.000
_cell.length_b   1.000
_cell.length_c   1.000
_cell.angle_alpha   90.00
_cell.angle_beta   90.00
_cell.angle_gamma   90.00
#
_symmetry.space_group_name_H-M   'P 1'
#
loop_
_entity.id
_entity.type
_entity.pdbx_description
1 polymer ?
#
loop_
_entity_poly.entity_id
_entity_poly.type
_entity_poly.pdbx_seq_one_letter_code
_entity_poly.pdbx_strand_id
1 'polypeptide(L)'
;MGFEAPSTTDALGGFTLALDPGEYRLDFLPGENLPRVSRFVTVPPHTQEQQRLKLQSFTLSRGRSLSGRITLPPDPALAPDGVAANASVRFFRVVTVAGRPASLLLAQTVSDSTGRYSTVLPTR
;
A
#
# COMPACT_ATOMS: atom_id res chain seq x y z
N MET A 1 -1.74 -12.84 15.04
CA MET A 1 -1.16 -11.50 15.23
C MET A 1 -0.15 -11.28 14.12
N GLY A 2 -0.25 -10.18 13.37
CA GLY A 2 0.76 -9.82 12.36
C GLY A 2 1.92 -9.11 13.05
N PHE A 3 3.15 -9.46 12.69
CA PHE A 3 4.36 -8.76 13.13
C PHE A 3 4.79 -7.78 12.03
N GLU A 4 5.12 -6.54 12.41
CA GLU A 4 5.66 -5.53 11.50
C GLU A 4 7.11 -5.23 11.90
N ALA A 5 8.03 -5.33 10.95
CA ALA A 5 9.44 -4.98 11.12
C ALA A 5 9.81 -3.82 10.17
N PRO A 6 9.79 -2.56 10.63
CA PRO A 6 10.14 -1.44 9.79
C PRO A 6 11.64 -1.44 9.47
N SER A 7 11.99 -1.08 8.25
CA SER A 7 13.38 -0.86 7.79
C SER A 7 13.41 0.20 6.71
N THR A 8 14.51 0.96 6.62
CA THR A 8 14.73 1.97 5.58
C THR A 8 15.84 1.47 4.66
N THR A 9 15.65 1.65 3.35
CA THR A 9 16.68 1.30 2.38
C THR A 9 17.89 2.22 2.48
N ASP A 10 19.09 1.68 2.28
CA ASP A 10 20.32 2.47 2.14
C ASP A 10 20.35 3.28 0.83
N ALA A 11 21.45 4.02 0.61
CA ALA A 11 21.63 4.84 -0.59
C ALA A 11 21.67 4.03 -1.91
N LEU A 12 21.88 2.72 -1.85
CA LEU A 12 21.86 1.80 -2.98
C LEU A 12 20.52 1.06 -3.11
N GLY A 13 19.53 1.36 -2.25
CA GLY A 13 18.22 0.72 -2.24
C GLY A 13 18.19 -0.63 -1.50
N GLY A 14 19.26 -0.99 -0.78
CA GLY A 14 19.39 -2.24 -0.04
C GLY A 14 18.74 -2.19 1.35
N PHE A 15 18.25 -3.33 1.83
CA PHE A 15 17.82 -3.51 3.23
C PHE A 15 18.11 -4.95 3.67
N THR A 16 18.15 -5.19 4.97
CA THR A 16 18.28 -6.55 5.54
C THR A 16 17.41 -6.67 6.77
N LEU A 17 16.72 -7.80 6.89
CA LEU A 17 15.83 -8.13 8.00
C LEU A 17 16.08 -9.57 8.43
N ALA A 18 16.09 -9.81 9.74
CA ALA A 18 16.02 -11.15 10.30
C ALA A 18 14.54 -11.55 10.40
N LEU A 19 14.17 -12.66 9.78
CA LEU A 19 12.80 -13.15 9.69
C LEU A 19 12.77 -14.64 10.00
N ASP A 20 11.78 -15.08 10.75
CA ASP A 20 11.48 -16.51 10.91
C ASP A 20 10.95 -17.10 9.59
N PRO A 21 10.98 -18.42 9.39
CA PRO A 21 10.33 -19.06 8.26
C PRO A 21 8.82 -18.74 8.22
N GLY A 22 8.31 -18.38 7.04
CA GLY A 22 6.90 -18.02 6.88
C GLY A 22 6.59 -17.24 5.60
N GLU A 23 5.31 -16.89 5.43
CA GLU A 23 4.86 -16.00 4.36
C GLU A 23 4.78 -14.56 4.87
N TYR A 24 5.46 -13.65 4.16
CA TYR A 24 5.55 -12.24 4.51
C TYR A 24 4.96 -11.36 3.42
N ARG A 25 4.35 -10.24 3.84
CA ARG A 25 4.04 -9.11 2.98
C ARG A 25 5.05 -8.00 3.23
N LEU A 26 5.78 -7.64 2.18
CA LEU A 26 6.67 -6.48 2.18
C LEU A 26 5.90 -5.30 1.60
N ASP A 27 5.65 -4.28 2.43
CA ASP A 27 5.05 -3.03 2.01
C ASP A 27 6.14 -1.97 1.81
N PHE A 28 6.29 -1.51 0.58
CA PHE A 28 7.16 -0.40 0.24
C PHE A 28 6.35 0.89 0.35
N LEU A 29 6.75 1.74 1.29
CA LEU A 29 6.19 3.07 1.55
C LEU A 29 7.16 4.11 1.00
N PRO A 30 7.14 4.37 -0.31
CA PRO A 30 8.03 5.40 -0.84
C PRO A 30 7.63 6.77 -0.31
N GLY A 31 8.58 7.71 -0.35
CA GLY A 31 8.32 9.12 -0.05
C GLY A 31 7.35 9.75 -1.05
N GLU A 32 7.29 11.08 -1.09
CA GLU A 32 6.33 11.80 -1.92
C GLU A 32 6.36 11.38 -3.39
N ASN A 33 5.18 11.30 -4.01
CA ASN A 33 4.94 11.06 -5.44
C ASN A 33 5.08 9.61 -5.97
N LEU A 34 5.28 8.62 -5.12
CA LEU A 34 5.27 7.21 -5.53
C LEU A 34 4.15 6.44 -4.82
N PRO A 35 3.51 5.47 -5.48
CA PRO A 35 2.48 4.68 -4.86
C PRO A 35 3.07 3.66 -3.87
N ARG A 36 2.30 3.31 -2.83
CA ARG A 36 2.60 2.12 -2.02
C ARG A 36 2.56 0.87 -2.89
N VAL A 37 3.55 0.01 -2.74
CA VAL A 37 3.63 -1.28 -3.45
C VAL A 37 3.82 -2.39 -2.44
N SER A 38 3.10 -3.50 -2.60
CA SER A 38 3.23 -4.68 -1.73
C SER A 38 3.74 -5.89 -2.53
N ARG A 39 4.60 -6.70 -1.92
CA ARG A 39 5.00 -8.02 -2.45
C ARG A 39 4.85 -9.10 -1.40
N PHE A 40 4.50 -10.30 -1.84
CA PHE A 40 4.51 -11.48 -0.99
C PHE A 40 5.81 -12.26 -1.20
N VAL A 41 6.42 -12.69 -0.10
CA VAL A 41 7.67 -13.45 -0.08
C VAL A 41 7.51 -14.61 0.88
N THR A 42 7.87 -15.81 0.42
CA THR A 42 7.98 -16.99 1.27
C THR A 42 9.43 -17.12 1.74
N VAL A 43 9.63 -17.08 3.04
CA VAL A 43 10.91 -17.38 3.71
C VAL A 43 10.88 -18.86 4.09
N PRO A 44 11.69 -19.73 3.45
CA PRO A 44 11.71 -21.15 3.77
C PRO A 44 12.37 -21.41 5.13
N PRO A 45 12.11 -22.57 5.76
CA PRO A 45 12.87 -23.04 6.92
C PRO A 45 14.37 -23.06 6.62
N HIS A 46 15.19 -22.59 7.58
CA HIS A 46 16.64 -22.58 7.40
C HIS A 46 17.17 -24.01 7.25
N THR A 47 17.84 -24.28 6.13
CA THR A 47 18.85 -25.35 6.03
C THR A 47 20.22 -24.69 6.22
N GLN A 48 21.22 -25.41 6.73
CA GLN A 48 22.54 -24.84 7.10
C GLN A 48 23.24 -24.09 5.94
N GLU A 49 22.86 -24.35 4.68
CA GLU A 49 23.50 -23.77 3.50
C GLU A 49 22.90 -22.42 3.04
N GLN A 50 21.76 -21.98 3.57
CA GLN A 50 21.03 -20.81 3.09
C GLN A 50 20.64 -19.85 4.23
N GLN A 51 21.64 -19.18 4.81
CA GLN A 51 21.42 -18.15 5.84
C GLN A 51 20.83 -16.83 5.30
N ARG A 52 20.93 -16.57 4.00
CA ARG A 52 20.40 -15.33 3.39
C ARG A 52 19.53 -15.61 2.18
N LEU A 53 18.25 -15.25 2.29
CA LEU A 53 17.35 -15.20 1.16
C LEU A 53 17.56 -13.89 0.39
N LYS A 54 18.07 -13.97 -0.84
CA LYS A 54 18.17 -12.80 -1.71
C LYS A 54 16.85 -12.58 -2.44
N LEU A 55 16.21 -11.44 -2.18
CA LEU A 55 15.01 -11.05 -2.92
C LEU A 55 15.39 -10.60 -4.33
N GLN A 56 14.51 -10.91 -5.30
CA GLN A 56 14.63 -10.33 -6.63
C GLN A 56 14.43 -8.83 -6.55
N SER A 57 15.35 -8.08 -7.18
CA SER A 57 15.23 -6.63 -7.34
C SER A 57 13.88 -6.28 -7.96
N PHE A 58 13.33 -5.15 -7.54
CA PHE A 58 12.10 -4.62 -8.09
C PHE A 58 12.26 -3.11 -8.28
N THR A 59 11.66 -2.59 -9.35
CA THR A 59 11.66 -1.17 -9.63
C THR A 59 10.32 -0.58 -9.21
N LEU A 60 10.36 0.44 -8.36
CA LEU A 60 9.18 1.22 -8.05
C LEU A 60 8.75 2.03 -9.29
N SER A 61 7.50 1.86 -9.71
CA SER A 61 6.92 2.66 -10.78
C SER A 61 6.35 3.97 -10.25
N ARG A 62 6.32 5.03 -11.07
CA ARG A 62 5.66 6.29 -10.74
C ARG A 62 4.14 6.18 -10.56
N GLY A 63 3.55 5.03 -10.87
CA GLY A 63 2.11 4.82 -10.80
C GLY A 63 1.34 5.73 -11.77
N ARG A 64 0.05 5.89 -11.48
CA ARG A 64 -0.86 6.80 -12.19
C ARG A 64 -1.70 7.57 -11.18
N SER A 65 -1.87 8.86 -11.43
CA SER A 65 -2.77 9.70 -10.64
C SER A 65 -4.23 9.29 -10.89
N LEU A 66 -4.98 9.14 -9.81
CA LEU A 66 -6.42 8.93 -9.80
C LEU A 66 -7.04 10.07 -9.00
N SER A 67 -8.04 10.73 -9.57
CA SER A 67 -8.79 11.80 -8.90
C SER A 67 -10.28 11.60 -9.04
N GLY A 68 -11.04 12.11 -8.07
CA GLY A 68 -12.49 12.06 -8.09
C GLY A 68 -13.12 13.12 -7.19
N ARG A 69 -14.45 13.12 -7.14
CA ARG A 69 -15.24 13.95 -6.24
C ARG A 69 -16.24 13.07 -5.50
N ILE A 70 -16.41 13.31 -4.21
CA ILE A 70 -17.36 12.62 -3.35
C ILE A 70 -18.48 13.60 -3.01
N THR A 71 -19.71 13.15 -3.19
CA THR A 71 -20.91 13.92 -2.93
C THR A 71 -21.78 13.18 -1.91
N LEU A 72 -22.54 13.95 -1.14
CA LEU A 72 -23.60 13.46 -0.27
C LEU A 72 -24.95 13.86 -0.88
N PRO A 73 -26.03 13.12 -0.56
CA PRO A 73 -27.37 13.66 -0.74
C PRO A 73 -27.46 15.05 -0.07
N PRO A 74 -28.03 16.07 -0.74
CA PRO A 74 -28.18 17.39 -0.14
C PRO A 74 -28.98 17.32 1.17
N ASP A 75 -28.41 17.86 2.23
CA ASP A 75 -29.04 17.97 3.55
C ASP A 75 -28.75 19.36 4.13
N PRO A 76 -29.76 20.23 4.29
CA PRO A 76 -29.57 21.58 4.80
C PRO A 76 -28.89 21.67 6.18
N ALA A 77 -28.96 20.61 6.99
CA ALA A 77 -28.36 20.57 8.32
C ALA A 77 -26.93 20.01 8.33
N LEU A 78 -26.59 19.12 7.38
CA LEU A 78 -25.34 18.36 7.39
C LEU A 78 -24.43 18.62 6.17
N ALA A 79 -25.03 18.77 4.99
CA ALA A 79 -24.33 19.00 3.73
C ALA A 79 -25.20 19.88 2.79
N PRO A 80 -25.29 21.20 3.05
CA PRO A 80 -26.19 22.11 2.32
C PRO A 80 -25.87 22.19 0.82
N ASP A 81 -24.60 21.99 0.47
CA ASP A 81 -24.06 21.98 -0.89
C ASP A 81 -23.88 20.57 -1.47
N GLY A 82 -24.30 19.53 -0.73
CA GLY A 82 -24.14 18.13 -1.13
C GLY A 82 -22.69 17.66 -1.23
N VAL A 83 -21.74 18.36 -0.58
CA VAL A 83 -20.31 18.03 -0.65
C VAL A 83 -19.90 17.13 0.51
N ALA A 84 -19.17 16.06 0.19
CA ALA A 84 -18.55 15.21 1.19
C ALA A 84 -17.11 15.68 1.47
N ALA A 85 -16.96 16.77 2.23
CA ALA A 85 -15.64 17.23 2.67
C ALA A 85 -15.07 16.29 3.75
N ASN A 86 -13.74 16.17 3.83
CA ASN A 86 -13.02 15.38 4.82
C ASN A 86 -13.38 13.87 4.84
N ALA A 87 -13.91 13.35 3.74
CA ALA A 87 -14.22 11.94 3.61
C ALA A 87 -12.93 11.13 3.41
N SER A 88 -12.73 10.08 4.22
CA SER A 88 -11.60 9.17 4.08
C SER A 88 -11.85 8.15 2.98
N VAL A 89 -10.91 8.05 2.05
CA VAL A 89 -10.96 7.13 0.90
C VAL A 89 -9.79 6.17 0.99
N ARG A 90 -10.08 4.86 0.92
CA ARG A 90 -9.06 3.80 0.92
C ARG A 90 -9.18 2.97 -0.35
N PHE A 91 -8.06 2.82 -1.05
CA PHE A 91 -7.97 2.04 -2.28
C PHE A 91 -7.40 0.67 -1.96
N PHE A 92 -8.16 -0.38 -2.28
CA PHE A 92 -7.71 -1.76 -2.11
C PHE A 92 -7.63 -2.48 -3.45
N ARG A 93 -6.61 -3.31 -3.62
CA ARG A 93 -6.59 -4.36 -4.67
C ARG A 93 -6.89 -5.70 -4.00
N VAL A 94 -7.84 -6.43 -4.55
CA VAL A 94 -8.10 -7.82 -4.14
C VAL A 94 -7.15 -8.72 -4.92
N VAL A 95 -6.40 -9.55 -4.19
CA VAL A 95 -5.46 -10.53 -4.76
C VAL A 95 -5.69 -11.89 -4.11
N THR A 96 -5.12 -12.95 -4.67
CA THR A 96 -5.10 -14.29 -4.06
C THR A 96 -3.69 -14.62 -3.59
N VAL A 97 -3.54 -15.03 -2.33
CA VAL A 97 -2.27 -15.43 -1.72
C VAL A 97 -2.48 -16.79 -1.06
N ALA A 98 -1.63 -17.77 -1.40
CA ALA A 98 -1.77 -19.15 -0.92
C ALA A 98 -3.21 -19.71 -1.04
N GLY A 99 -3.90 -19.36 -2.14
CA GLY A 99 -5.27 -19.78 -2.41
C GLY A 99 -6.37 -19.03 -1.65
N ARG A 100 -6.04 -17.99 -0.87
CA ARG A 100 -7.00 -17.20 -0.08
C ARG A 100 -7.08 -15.75 -0.59
N PRO A 101 -8.27 -15.13 -0.61
CA PRO A 101 -8.38 -13.72 -0.97
C PRO A 101 -7.73 -12.84 0.09
N ALA A 102 -6.99 -11.83 -0.36
CA ALA A 102 -6.35 -10.82 0.48
C ALA A 102 -6.59 -9.42 -0.09
N SER A 103 -6.90 -8.46 0.78
CA SER A 103 -7.06 -7.05 0.42
C SER A 103 -5.76 -6.28 0.67
N LEU A 104 -5.18 -5.75 -0.39
CA LEU A 104 -3.97 -4.93 -0.35
C LEU A 104 -4.32 -3.45 -0.36
N LEU A 105 -4.00 -2.73 0.71
CA LEU A 105 -4.11 -1.27 0.73
C LEU A 105 -3.06 -0.68 -0.22
N LEU A 106 -3.52 0.09 -1.20
CA LEU A 106 -2.66 0.75 -2.20
C LEU A 106 -2.48 2.25 -1.91
N ALA A 107 -3.51 2.90 -1.37
CA ALA A 107 -3.45 4.29 -1.00
C ALA A 107 -4.58 4.63 -0.02
N GLN A 108 -4.38 5.71 0.73
CA GLN A 108 -5.41 6.36 1.52
C GLN A 108 -5.30 7.87 1.29
N THR A 109 -6.43 8.53 1.10
CA THR A 109 -6.51 9.98 0.95
C THR A 109 -7.76 10.51 1.66
N VAL A 110 -7.83 11.82 1.84
CA VAL A 110 -9.00 12.52 2.36
C VAL A 110 -9.49 13.50 1.29
N SER A 111 -10.81 13.70 1.16
CA SER A 111 -11.36 14.72 0.27
C SER A 111 -11.22 16.13 0.85
N ASP A 112 -10.99 17.11 -0.02
CA ASP A 112 -10.91 18.53 0.33
C ASP A 112 -12.29 19.16 0.61
N SER A 113 -12.31 20.48 0.87
CA SER A 113 -13.53 21.24 1.14
C SER A 113 -14.53 21.28 -0.03
N THR A 114 -14.11 20.89 -1.25
CA THR A 114 -14.98 20.79 -2.43
C THR A 114 -15.39 19.33 -2.72
N GLY A 115 -14.99 18.40 -1.84
CA GLY A 115 -15.22 16.97 -1.96
C GLY A 115 -14.27 16.29 -2.95
N ARG A 116 -13.26 16.98 -3.47
CA ARG A 116 -12.30 16.41 -4.42
C ARG A 116 -11.20 15.67 -3.69
N TYR A 117 -10.70 14.60 -4.30
CA TYR A 117 -9.53 13.87 -3.83
C TYR A 117 -8.63 13.52 -5.01
N SER A 118 -7.35 13.32 -4.73
CA SER A 118 -6.38 12.78 -5.68
C SER A 118 -5.41 11.86 -4.95
N THR A 119 -4.95 10.81 -5.63
CA THR A 119 -3.92 9.91 -5.11
C THR A 119 -3.13 9.27 -6.26
N VAL A 120 -2.02 8.61 -5.95
CA VAL A 120 -1.21 7.86 -6.94
C VAL A 120 -1.35 6.38 -6.66
N LEU A 121 -1.76 5.61 -7.67
CA LEU A 121 -1.94 4.16 -7.57
C LEU A 121 -0.91 3.41 -8.44
N PRO A 122 -0.48 2.20 -8.03
CA PRO A 122 0.35 1.34 -8.89
C PRO A 122 -0.38 0.96 -10.17
N THR A 123 0.34 0.99 -11.29
CA THR A 123 -0.18 0.60 -12.61
C THR A 123 0.18 -0.83 -13.01
N ARG A 124 0.98 -1.52 -12.20
CA ARG A 124 1.42 -2.90 -12.37
C ARG A 124 1.36 -3.56 -11.00
#